data_AF-H2ZIE9-F1
#
_entry.id   AF-H2ZIE9-F1
#
_cell.length_a   1.000
_cell.length_b   1.000
_cell.length_c   1.000
_cell.angle_alpha   90.00
_cell.angle_beta   90.00
_cell.angle_gamma   90.00
#
_symmetry.space_group_name_H-M   'P 1'
#
loop_
_entity.id
_entity.type
_entity.pdbx_description
1 polymer ?
#
loop_
_entity_poly.entity_id
_entity_poly.type
_entity_poly.pdbx_seq_one_letter_code
_entity_poly.pdbx_strand_id
1 'polypeptide(L)'
;MEVVNYTLILTLQIILIVYDIFVNAFIDLLNPENVIQLVLFVLQDICLLFQLVVLCLEIFNTTTSQAGFISRMMKKFAPCLIVTAIYLTLSVALCGQTLALRWADTSVNVYAHGGFYTIYILQRLWSPIYYYTYKRTAMRLADPIFYKNADWLRRQLSPR
;
A
#
# COMPACT_ATOMS: atom_id res chain seq x y z
N MET A 1 -0.34 27.11 -6.64
CA MET A 1 -0.12 25.89 -7.45
C MET A 1 0.35 24.69 -6.63
N GLU A 2 1.08 24.84 -5.52
CA GLU A 2 1.57 23.69 -4.73
C GLU A 2 0.50 22.86 -4.01
N VAL A 3 -0.57 23.48 -3.47
CA VAL A 3 -1.63 22.76 -2.72
C VAL A 3 -2.39 21.77 -3.61
N VAL A 4 -2.58 22.12 -4.89
CA VAL A 4 -3.29 21.28 -5.87
C VAL A 4 -2.56 19.95 -6.10
N ASN A 5 -1.22 19.97 -6.09
CA ASN A 5 -0.42 18.76 -6.30
C ASN A 5 -0.58 17.75 -5.15
N TYR A 6 -0.62 18.23 -3.89
CA TYR A 6 -0.81 17.34 -2.74
C TYR A 6 -2.23 16.75 -2.68
N THR A 7 -3.24 17.54 -3.01
CA THR A 7 -4.62 17.04 -3.11
C THR A 7 -4.74 15.97 -4.20
N LEU A 8 -4.11 16.17 -5.36
CA LEU A 8 -4.11 15.17 -6.44
C LEU A 8 -3.45 13.86 -6.03
N ILE A 9 -2.30 13.91 -5.35
CA ILE A 9 -1.60 12.70 -4.86
C ILE A 9 -2.48 11.96 -3.85
N LEU A 10 -3.07 12.68 -2.89
CA LEU A 10 -3.97 12.08 -1.90
C LEU A 10 -5.21 11.46 -2.57
N THR A 11 -5.81 12.13 -3.55
CA THR A 11 -6.95 11.59 -4.30
C THR A 11 -6.57 10.30 -5.04
N LEU A 12 -5.41 10.28 -5.70
CA LEU A 12 -4.89 9.10 -6.38
C LEU A 12 -4.69 7.94 -5.39
N GLN A 13 -4.08 8.20 -4.24
CA GLN A 13 -3.89 7.19 -3.19
C GLN A 13 -5.22 6.63 -2.65
N ILE A 14 -6.24 7.48 -2.49
CA ILE A 14 -7.57 7.05 -2.05
C ILE A 14 -8.22 6.15 -3.11
N ILE A 15 -8.14 6.53 -4.40
CA ILE A 15 -8.68 5.71 -5.50
C ILE A 15 -8.04 4.32 -5.51
N LEU A 16 -6.72 4.25 -5.32
CA LEU A 16 -5.98 2.99 -5.30
C LEU A 16 -6.36 2.09 -4.10
N ILE A 17 -6.62 2.67 -2.92
CA ILE A 17 -7.15 1.91 -1.77
C ILE A 17 -8.56 1.40 -2.06
N VAL A 18 -9.42 2.23 -2.66
CA VAL A 18 -10.79 1.83 -3.02
C VAL A 18 -10.77 0.69 -4.03
N TYR A 19 -9.87 0.74 -5.01
CA TYR A 19 -9.66 -0.35 -5.96
C TYR A 19 -9.23 -1.64 -5.25
N ASP A 20 -8.27 -1.58 -4.32
CA ASP A 20 -7.83 -2.77 -3.56
C ASP A 20 -8.98 -3.37 -2.73
N ILE A 21 -9.79 -2.53 -2.08
CA ILE A 21 -11.00 -2.96 -1.36
C ILE A 21 -11.99 -3.63 -2.31
N PHE A 22 -12.19 -3.06 -3.50
CA PHE A 22 -13.06 -3.62 -4.53
C PHE A 22 -12.57 -5.01 -4.97
N VAL A 23 -11.30 -5.15 -5.34
CA VAL A 23 -10.76 -6.45 -5.75
C VAL A 23 -10.95 -7.46 -4.63
N ASN A 24 -10.55 -7.11 -3.41
CA ASN A 24 -10.76 -7.96 -2.25
C ASN A 24 -12.25 -8.37 -2.11
N ALA A 25 -13.20 -7.44 -2.16
CA ALA A 25 -14.62 -7.76 -1.97
C ALA A 25 -15.21 -8.67 -3.07
N PHE A 26 -14.78 -8.52 -4.32
CA PHE A 26 -15.44 -9.15 -5.48
C PHE A 26 -14.67 -10.30 -6.12
N ILE A 27 -13.39 -10.50 -5.80
CA ILE A 27 -12.56 -11.51 -6.49
C ILE A 27 -13.07 -12.94 -6.30
N ASP A 28 -13.73 -13.23 -5.18
CA ASP A 28 -14.29 -14.56 -4.91
C ASP A 28 -15.53 -14.86 -5.78
N LEU A 29 -16.25 -13.83 -6.23
CA LEU A 29 -17.38 -13.98 -7.16
C LEU A 29 -16.90 -14.41 -8.56
N LEU A 30 -15.64 -14.09 -8.89
CA LEU A 30 -15.02 -14.37 -10.18
C LEU A 30 -14.23 -15.69 -10.18
N ASN A 31 -14.36 -16.50 -9.14
CA ASN A 31 -13.76 -17.84 -9.08
C ASN A 31 -14.00 -18.72 -10.32
N PRO A 32 -15.21 -18.78 -10.93
CA PRO A 32 -15.42 -19.58 -12.15
C PRO A 32 -14.66 -19.04 -13.37
N GLU A 33 -14.32 -17.74 -13.38
CA GLU A 33 -13.68 -17.05 -14.51
C GLU A 33 -12.18 -16.89 -14.26
N ASN A 34 -11.45 -17.99 -14.47
CA ASN A 34 -10.05 -18.13 -14.04
C ASN A 34 -9.12 -17.02 -14.54
N VAL A 35 -9.27 -16.61 -15.80
CA VAL A 35 -8.41 -15.60 -16.42
C VAL A 35 -8.69 -14.23 -15.82
N ILE A 36 -9.96 -13.88 -15.63
CA ILE A 36 -10.37 -12.58 -15.09
C ILE A 36 -9.88 -12.44 -13.66
N GLN A 37 -10.04 -13.50 -12.84
CA GLN A 37 -9.56 -13.52 -11.47
C GLN A 37 -8.05 -13.29 -11.38
N LEU A 38 -7.27 -13.98 -12.23
CA LEU A 38 -5.82 -13.82 -12.27
C LEU A 38 -5.40 -12.40 -12.67
N VAL A 39 -6.05 -11.83 -13.69
CA VAL A 39 -5.78 -10.45 -14.14
C VAL A 39 -6.05 -9.45 -13.02
N LEU A 40 -7.11 -9.64 -12.23
CA LEU A 40 -7.41 -8.75 -11.10
C LEU A 40 -6.36 -8.83 -9.99
N PHE A 41 -5.84 -10.03 -9.67
CA PHE A 41 -4.74 -10.16 -8.71
C PHE A 41 -3.46 -9.46 -9.19
N VAL A 42 -3.10 -9.64 -10.46
CA VAL A 42 -1.93 -8.96 -11.05
C VAL A 42 -2.12 -7.43 -11.02
N LEU A 43 -3.31 -6.95 -11.38
CA LEU A 43 -3.60 -5.52 -11.37
C LEU A 43 -3.61 -4.95 -9.93
N GLN A 44 -4.10 -5.72 -8.96
CA GLN A 44 -4.03 -5.39 -7.53
C GLN A 44 -2.57 -5.24 -7.07
N ASP A 45 -1.70 -6.20 -7.41
CA ASP A 45 -0.28 -6.15 -7.04
C ASP A 45 0.43 -4.93 -7.64
N ILE A 46 0.13 -4.58 -8.90
CA ILE A 46 0.67 -3.37 -9.56
C ILE A 46 0.20 -2.11 -8.82
N CYS A 47 -1.09 -2.02 -8.49
CA CYS A 47 -1.64 -0.89 -7.74
C CYS A 47 -0.98 -0.76 -6.35
N LEU A 48 -0.80 -1.87 -5.63
CA LEU A 48 -0.15 -1.87 -4.31
C LEU A 48 1.34 -1.50 -4.39
N LEU A 49 2.05 -1.98 -5.40
CA LEU A 49 3.44 -1.59 -5.65
C LEU A 49 3.53 -0.07 -5.91
N PHE A 50 2.66 0.45 -6.77
CA PHE A 50 2.60 1.87 -7.06
C PHE A 50 2.29 2.70 -5.80
N GLN A 51 1.36 2.22 -4.97
CA GLN A 51 0.98 2.82 -3.69
C GLN A 51 2.18 2.90 -2.71
N LEU A 52 3.02 1.86 -2.68
CA LEU A 52 4.27 1.83 -1.90
C LEU A 52 5.31 2.83 -2.46
N VAL A 53 5.47 2.89 -3.78
CA VAL A 53 6.40 3.83 -4.43
C VAL A 53 6.00 5.28 -4.15
N VAL A 54 4.71 5.64 -4.30
CA VAL A 54 4.22 6.98 -3.99
C VAL A 54 4.48 7.33 -2.53
N LEU A 55 4.20 6.41 -1.59
CA LEU A 55 4.47 6.61 -0.17
C LEU A 55 5.97 6.88 0.10
N CYS A 56 6.86 6.11 -0.52
CA CYS A 56 8.30 6.33 -0.41
C CYS A 56 8.70 7.71 -0.96
N LEU A 57 8.19 8.09 -2.13
CA LEU A 57 8.48 9.39 -2.75
C LEU A 57 8.00 10.56 -1.88
N GLU A 58 6.81 10.50 -1.31
CA GLU A 58 6.31 11.51 -0.39
C GLU A 58 7.19 11.64 0.85
N ILE A 59 7.61 10.52 1.43
CA ILE A 59 8.54 10.50 2.57
C ILE A 59 9.87 11.18 2.18
N PHE A 60 10.45 10.86 1.02
CA PHE A 60 11.70 11.49 0.59
C PHE A 60 11.57 12.97 0.21
N ASN A 61 10.41 13.38 -0.30
CA ASN A 61 10.16 14.76 -0.71
C ASN A 61 9.86 15.71 0.46
N THR A 62 9.63 15.21 1.68
CA THR A 62 9.45 16.09 2.84
C THR A 62 10.75 16.80 3.25
N THR A 63 10.62 18.03 3.72
CA THR A 63 11.75 18.90 4.13
C THR A 63 12.62 18.30 5.23
N THR A 64 12.04 17.47 6.09
CA THR A 64 12.77 16.80 7.18
C THR A 64 13.71 15.72 6.66
N SER A 65 13.33 15.05 5.57
CA SER A 65 14.18 14.08 4.87
C SER A 65 15.30 14.80 4.11
N GLN A 66 14.97 15.88 3.40
CA GLN A 66 15.92 16.71 2.66
C GLN A 66 16.94 17.43 3.57
N ALA A 67 16.55 17.77 4.81
CA ALA A 67 17.43 18.37 5.81
C ALA A 67 18.38 17.36 6.51
N GLY A 68 18.37 16.08 6.11
CA GLY A 68 19.28 15.05 6.64
C GLY A 68 18.77 14.30 7.88
N PHE A 69 17.56 14.58 8.37
CA PHE A 69 16.98 13.91 9.56
C PHE A 69 16.21 12.62 9.21
N ILE A 70 16.69 11.86 8.22
CA ILE A 70 16.05 10.64 7.70
C ILE A 70 15.82 9.62 8.82
N SER A 71 16.78 9.43 9.74
CA SER A 71 16.67 8.48 10.85
C SER A 71 15.47 8.77 11.77
N ARG A 72 15.16 10.05 12.04
CA ARG A 72 14.05 10.44 12.91
C ARG A 72 12.71 10.29 12.21
N MET A 73 12.66 10.54 10.91
CA MET A 73 11.47 10.35 10.08
C MET A 73 11.14 8.87 9.90
N MET A 74 12.16 8.04 9.62
CA MET A 74 12.01 6.60 9.48
C MET A 74 11.42 5.98 10.76
N LYS A 75 11.81 6.42 11.97
CA LYS A 75 11.17 5.94 13.21
C LYS A 75 9.66 6.22 13.28
N LYS A 76 9.18 7.28 12.62
CA LYS A 76 7.77 7.69 12.65
C LYS A 76 6.94 7.01 11.55
N PHE A 77 7.52 6.81 10.36
CA PHE A 77 6.81 6.29 9.18
C PHE A 77 7.16 4.84 8.82
N ALA A 78 8.22 4.26 9.38
CA ALA A 78 8.59 2.85 9.17
C ALA A 78 7.46 1.87 9.48
N PRO A 79 6.62 2.05 10.51
CA PRO A 79 5.50 1.13 10.73
C PRO A 79 4.55 1.05 9.52
N CYS A 80 4.29 2.17 8.84
CA CYS A 80 3.46 2.18 7.64
C CYS A 80 4.12 1.48 6.45
N LEU A 81 5.41 1.72 6.24
CA LEU A 81 6.20 1.05 5.19
C LEU A 81 6.25 -0.46 5.42
N ILE A 82 6.50 -0.89 6.66
CA ILE A 82 6.54 -2.31 7.03
C ILE A 82 5.17 -2.96 6.80
N VAL A 83 4.08 -2.33 7.29
CA VAL A 83 2.72 -2.85 7.08
C VAL A 83 2.39 -2.97 5.59
N THR A 84 2.74 -1.96 4.79
CA THR A 84 2.51 -1.96 3.33
C THR A 84 3.34 -3.04 2.63
N ALA A 85 4.61 -3.22 3.01
CA ALA A 85 5.49 -4.23 2.44
C ALA A 85 5.03 -5.66 2.79
N ILE A 86 4.60 -5.90 4.03
CA ILE A 86 4.02 -7.18 4.45
C ILE A 86 2.76 -7.47 3.64
N TYR A 87 1.87 -6.48 3.51
CA TYR A 87 0.63 -6.64 2.75
C TYR A 87 0.88 -6.95 1.27
N LEU A 88 1.79 -6.21 0.63
CA LEU A 88 2.21 -6.48 -0.75
C LEU A 88 2.80 -7.88 -0.90
N THR A 89 3.63 -8.33 0.06
CA THR A 89 4.22 -9.68 0.04
C THR A 89 3.14 -10.75 0.12
N LEU A 90 2.14 -10.57 0.99
CA LEU A 90 1.01 -11.49 1.10
C LEU A 90 0.17 -11.50 -0.18
N SER A 91 -0.07 -10.34 -0.81
CA SER A 91 -0.80 -10.22 -2.08
C SER A 91 -0.09 -10.93 -3.23
N VAL A 92 1.22 -10.68 -3.39
CA VAL A 92 2.04 -11.33 -4.43
C VAL A 92 2.13 -12.84 -4.20
N ALA A 93 2.24 -13.29 -2.94
CA ALA A 93 2.22 -14.71 -2.61
C ALA A 93 0.89 -15.37 -3.01
N LEU A 94 -0.23 -14.68 -2.80
CA LEU A 94 -1.56 -15.13 -3.17
C LEU A 94 -1.73 -15.19 -4.70
N CYS A 95 -1.27 -14.17 -5.43
CA CYS A 95 -1.25 -14.17 -6.89
C CYS A 95 -0.38 -15.33 -7.43
N GLY A 96 0.83 -15.50 -6.88
CA GLY A 96 1.75 -16.56 -7.27
C GLY A 96 1.20 -17.97 -7.03
N GLN A 97 0.56 -18.21 -5.88
CA GLN A 97 -0.10 -19.49 -5.61
C GLN A 97 -1.32 -19.74 -6.48
N THR A 98 -2.12 -18.71 -6.77
CA THR A 98 -3.23 -18.80 -7.71
C THR A 98 -2.75 -19.23 -9.09
N LEU A 99 -1.67 -18.60 -9.58
CA LEU A 99 -1.04 -18.94 -10.85
C LEU A 99 -0.50 -20.38 -10.83
N ALA A 100 0.25 -20.76 -9.79
CA ALA A 100 0.84 -22.09 -9.70
C ALA A 100 -0.20 -23.21 -9.71
N LEU A 101 -1.30 -23.04 -8.96
CA LEU A 101 -2.37 -24.04 -8.88
C LEU A 101 -3.18 -24.15 -10.17
N ARG A 102 -3.54 -23.01 -10.77
CA ARG A 102 -4.35 -22.98 -12.00
C ARG A 102 -3.56 -23.31 -13.26
N TRP A 103 -2.24 -23.11 -13.25
CA TRP A 103 -1.35 -23.54 -14.33
C TRP A 103 -1.22 -25.07 -14.39
N ALA A 104 -1.24 -25.73 -13.24
CA ALA A 104 -1.18 -27.19 -13.17
C ALA A 104 -2.50 -27.85 -13.60
N ASP A 105 -3.62 -27.33 -13.13
CA ASP A 105 -4.95 -27.81 -13.52
C ASP A 105 -5.97 -26.67 -13.44
N THR A 106 -6.59 -26.36 -14.58
CA THR A 106 -7.55 -25.27 -14.72
C THR A 106 -8.91 -25.58 -14.07
N SER A 107 -9.20 -26.85 -13.77
CA SER A 107 -10.46 -27.29 -13.16
C SER A 107 -10.40 -27.39 -11.63
N VAL A 108 -9.21 -27.24 -11.03
CA VAL A 108 -9.02 -27.39 -9.59
C VAL A 108 -9.62 -26.20 -8.83
N ASN A 109 -10.44 -26.53 -7.83
CA ASN A 109 -10.88 -25.55 -6.85
C ASN A 109 -9.69 -25.13 -5.96
N VAL A 110 -9.15 -23.94 -6.22
CA VAL A 110 -7.96 -23.39 -5.52
C VAL A 110 -8.16 -23.32 -4.00
N TYR A 111 -9.39 -23.12 -3.54
CA TYR A 111 -9.72 -23.05 -2.11
C TYR A 111 -9.64 -24.41 -1.40
N ALA A 112 -9.58 -25.52 -2.12
CA ALA A 112 -9.41 -26.86 -1.54
C ALA A 112 -7.97 -27.09 -1.02
N HIS A 113 -7.01 -26.25 -1.42
CA HIS A 113 -5.61 -26.38 -1.01
C HIS A 113 -5.32 -25.52 0.23
N GLY A 114 -4.95 -26.18 1.34
CA GLY A 114 -4.74 -25.52 2.64
C GLY A 114 -3.68 -24.42 2.65
N GLY A 115 -2.64 -24.55 1.80
CA GLY A 115 -1.60 -23.52 1.66
C GLY A 115 -2.14 -22.20 1.10
N PHE A 116 -2.96 -22.28 0.05
CA PHE A 116 -3.63 -21.12 -0.53
C PHE A 116 -4.62 -20.50 0.45
N TYR A 117 -5.44 -21.32 1.09
CA TYR A 117 -6.44 -20.85 2.04
C TYR A 117 -5.82 -20.11 3.23
N THR A 118 -4.66 -20.56 3.70
CA THR A 118 -3.93 -19.92 4.81
C THR A 118 -3.43 -18.53 4.43
N ILE A 119 -2.76 -18.40 3.27
CA ILE A 119 -2.27 -17.10 2.77
C ILE A 119 -3.44 -16.16 2.47
N TYR A 120 -4.53 -16.70 1.90
CA TYR A 120 -5.77 -15.96 1.67
C TYR A 120 -6.30 -15.35 2.97
N ILE A 121 -6.51 -16.15 4.04
CA ILE A 121 -7.00 -15.62 5.32
C ILE A 121 -6.04 -14.57 5.89
N LEU A 122 -4.73 -14.83 5.87
CA LEU A 122 -3.74 -13.90 6.40
C LEU A 122 -3.76 -12.56 5.66
N GLN A 123 -3.82 -12.59 4.33
CA GLN A 123 -3.92 -11.38 3.50
C GLN A 123 -5.20 -10.60 3.83
N ARG A 124 -6.34 -11.28 3.99
CA ARG A 124 -7.62 -10.65 4.36
C ARG A 124 -7.61 -10.01 5.73
N LEU A 125 -7.01 -10.66 6.72
CA LEU A 125 -6.87 -10.10 8.07
C LEU A 125 -5.90 -8.93 8.13
N TRP A 126 -4.90 -8.90 7.24
CA TRP A 126 -3.94 -7.79 7.17
C TRP A 126 -4.50 -6.56 6.44
N SER A 127 -5.47 -6.75 5.54
CA SER A 127 -6.05 -5.68 4.73
C SER A 127 -6.59 -4.48 5.54
N PRO A 128 -7.34 -4.63 6.65
CA PRO A 128 -7.87 -3.48 7.39
C PRO A 128 -6.76 -2.70 8.12
N ILE A 129 -5.74 -3.42 8.60
CA ILE A 129 -4.55 -2.85 9.24
C ILE A 129 -3.80 -1.99 8.21
N TYR A 130 -3.62 -2.53 7.01
CA TYR A 130 -3.04 -1.80 5.89
C TYR A 130 -3.85 -0.55 5.53
N TYR A 131 -5.16 -0.65 5.29
CA TYR A 131 -5.99 0.50 4.92
C TYR A 131 -5.97 1.62 5.96
N TYR A 132 -6.10 1.26 7.24
CA TYR A 132 -6.08 2.22 8.33
C TYR A 132 -4.72 2.94 8.41
N THR A 133 -3.64 2.17 8.39
CA THR A 133 -2.27 2.68 8.58
C THR A 133 -1.84 3.54 7.39
N TYR A 134 -2.16 3.08 6.17
CA TYR A 134 -1.85 3.81 4.95
C TYR A 134 -2.65 5.11 4.87
N LYS A 135 -3.98 5.07 5.01
CA LYS A 135 -4.84 6.27 4.98
C LYS A 135 -4.38 7.31 6.00
N ARG A 136 -4.09 6.88 7.23
CA ARG A 136 -3.61 7.77 8.30
C ARG A 136 -2.28 8.43 7.92
N THR A 137 -1.40 7.70 7.26
CA THR A 137 -0.08 8.20 6.86
C THR A 137 -0.17 9.14 5.66
N ALA A 138 -0.94 8.77 4.64
CA ALA A 138 -1.26 9.61 3.48
C ALA A 138 -1.84 10.97 3.90
N MET A 139 -2.85 10.99 4.79
CA MET A 139 -3.43 12.26 5.26
C MET A 139 -2.43 13.12 6.05
N ARG A 140 -1.48 12.51 6.75
CA ARG A 140 -0.42 13.23 7.48
C ARG A 140 0.64 13.78 6.53
N LEU A 141 0.96 13.05 5.47
CA LEU A 141 1.91 13.46 4.43
C LEU A 141 1.29 14.48 3.48
N ALA A 142 -0.02 14.53 3.34
CA ALA A 142 -0.71 15.56 2.55
C ALA A 142 -0.74 16.94 3.25
N ASP A 143 -0.37 17.03 4.53
CA ASP A 143 -0.35 18.29 5.26
C ASP A 143 0.82 19.19 4.78
N PRO A 144 0.53 20.37 4.20
CA PRO A 144 1.56 21.26 3.65
C PRO A 144 2.56 21.78 4.70
N ILE A 145 2.28 21.65 6.00
CA ILE A 145 3.19 22.03 7.08
C ILE A 145 4.54 21.30 6.98
N PHE A 146 4.56 20.05 6.49
CA PHE A 146 5.80 19.28 6.32
C PHE A 146 6.68 19.73 5.15
N TYR A 147 6.13 20.52 4.21
CA TYR A 147 6.86 20.98 3.02
C TYR A 147 7.19 22.47 3.06
N LYS A 148 6.41 23.29 3.77
CA LYS A 148 6.54 24.76 3.73
C LYS A 148 7.32 25.37 4.88
N ASN A 149 7.30 24.76 6.06
CA ASN A 149 7.87 25.40 7.24
C ASN A 149 9.32 24.98 7.49
N ALA A 150 10.29 25.62 6.83
CA ALA A 150 11.65 25.64 7.36
C ALA A 150 11.73 26.31 8.75
N ASP A 151 10.70 27.10 9.11
CA ASP A 151 10.62 27.84 10.38
C ASP A 151 10.44 26.95 11.62
N TRP A 152 9.76 25.80 11.53
CA TRP A 152 9.68 24.87 12.66
C TRP A 152 11.02 24.17 12.91
N LEU A 153 11.78 23.92 11.84
CA LEU A 153 13.13 23.38 11.90
C LEU A 153 14.12 24.42 12.47
N ARG A 154 14.00 25.69 12.05
CA ARG A 154 14.75 26.83 12.59
C ARG A 154 14.53 27.02 14.10
N ARG A 155 13.30 26.84 14.60
CA ARG A 155 13.01 26.93 16.05
C ARG A 155 13.53 25.75 16.87
N GLN A 156 13.77 24.59 16.26
CA GLN A 156 14.41 23.45 16.95
C GLN A 156 15.94 23.50 16.88
N LEU A 157 16.50 24.16 15.87
CA LEU A 157 17.94 24.35 15.69
C LEU A 157 18.49 25.62 16.35
N SER A 158 17.64 26.53 16.85
CA SER A 158 18.10 27.66 17.67
C SER A 158 18.59 27.13 19.02
N PRO A 159 19.88 27.33 19.37
CA PRO A 159 20.38 26.97 20.69
C PRO A 159 19.62 27.78 21.76
N ARG A 160 19.28 27.13 22.87
CA ARG A 160 18.96 27.85 24.11
C ARG A 160 20.24 28.44 24.69
#